data_AF-A0AAU6ASD0-F1
#
_entry.id   AF-A0AAU6ASD0-F1
#
_cell.length_a   1.000
_cell.length_b   1.000
_cell.length_c   1.000
_cell.angle_alpha   90.00
_cell.angle_beta   90.00
_cell.angle_gamma   90.00
#
_symmetry.space_group_name_H-M   'P 1'
#
loop_
_entity.id
_entity.type
_entity.pdbx_description
1 polymer ?
#
loop_
_entity_poly.entity_id
_entity_poly.type
_entity_poly.pdbx_seq_one_letter_code
_entity_poly.pdbx_strand_id
1 'polypeptide(L)'
;MSISLLRAAAPVAALAVAVVLTAPAAEAAPVAAASPSASCSQSYLPLPDPACTPGVTNPDVTQSTINSTICVSGWTSTIRPPTSYTNPLKVQGIADYGYSDTSLADYEEDHFLPLELGGSPRDPKNLWPEPHSGSKNSYSKDSVENAVKKAVCAGQATLSAAQHAMLTDWTTAESVLGIG
;
A
#
# COMPACT_ATOMS: atom_id res chain seq x y z
N MET A 1 18.25 -20.05 107.59
CA MET A 1 17.53 -18.95 106.90
C MET A 1 18.21 -18.78 105.54
N SER A 2 17.41 -18.73 104.47
CA SER A 2 17.79 -18.36 103.08
C SER A 2 18.58 -19.41 102.29
N ILE A 3 17.92 -20.27 101.50
CA ILE A 3 17.34 -20.13 100.14
C ILE A 3 18.34 -20.50 99.04
N SER A 4 17.96 -21.57 98.31
CA SER A 4 18.18 -22.00 96.93
C SER A 4 19.16 -21.25 96.02
N LEU A 5 19.80 -22.00 95.11
CA LEU A 5 19.53 -21.90 93.67
C LEU A 5 20.11 -23.10 92.91
N LEU A 6 19.22 -23.85 92.25
CA LEU A 6 19.52 -24.86 91.23
C LEU A 6 20.09 -24.17 89.98
N ARG A 7 21.10 -24.76 89.34
CA ARG A 7 21.48 -24.45 87.95
C ARG A 7 21.41 -25.72 87.10
N ALA A 8 20.38 -25.79 86.27
CA ALA A 8 20.31 -26.70 85.13
C ALA A 8 21.08 -26.07 83.95
N ALA A 9 21.90 -26.86 83.25
CA ALA A 9 22.51 -26.47 81.98
C ALA A 9 21.79 -27.22 80.84
N ALA A 10 21.22 -26.46 79.91
CA ALA A 10 20.54 -26.92 78.71
C ALA A 10 21.54 -27.14 77.54
N PRO A 11 21.20 -27.94 76.51
CA PRO A 11 22.13 -28.36 75.47
C PRO A 11 22.32 -27.26 74.41
N VAL A 12 23.52 -27.21 73.82
CA VAL A 12 23.88 -26.30 72.72
C VAL A 12 23.47 -26.94 71.39
N ALA A 13 22.49 -26.35 70.72
CA ALA A 13 22.10 -26.72 69.35
C ALA A 13 23.05 -26.05 68.34
N ALA A 14 23.64 -26.83 67.44
CA ALA A 14 24.45 -26.33 66.34
C ALA A 14 23.55 -25.79 65.22
N LEU A 15 23.68 -24.51 64.86
CA LEU A 15 23.08 -23.92 63.66
C LEU A 15 23.94 -24.25 62.43
N ALA A 16 23.38 -24.96 61.47
CA ALA A 16 23.94 -25.04 60.11
C ALA A 16 23.40 -23.86 59.30
N VAL A 17 24.29 -22.98 58.83
CA VAL A 17 23.94 -21.88 57.92
C VAL A 17 24.02 -22.42 56.49
N ALA A 18 22.87 -22.53 55.82
CA ALA A 18 22.81 -22.83 54.39
C ALA A 18 22.98 -21.53 53.58
N VAL A 19 24.08 -21.42 52.84
CA VAL A 19 24.30 -20.32 51.89
C VAL A 19 23.59 -20.67 50.58
N VAL A 20 22.52 -19.95 50.27
CA VAL A 20 21.81 -20.06 48.99
C VAL A 20 22.49 -19.11 47.99
N LEU A 21 23.21 -19.65 47.01
CA LEU A 21 23.72 -18.88 45.88
C LEU A 21 22.60 -18.69 44.85
N THR A 22 22.07 -17.49 44.76
CA THR A 22 21.18 -17.08 43.67
C THR A 22 22.03 -16.65 42.47
N ALA A 23 21.97 -17.40 41.37
CA ALA A 23 22.52 -16.96 40.09
C ALA A 23 21.62 -15.87 39.45
N PRO A 24 22.18 -14.83 38.82
CA PRO A 24 21.39 -13.85 38.11
C PRO A 24 20.84 -14.47 36.81
N ALA A 25 19.55 -14.31 36.56
CA ALA A 25 18.96 -14.61 35.25
C ALA A 25 19.48 -13.58 34.25
N ALA A 26 20.09 -14.03 33.16
CA ALA A 26 20.45 -13.17 32.03
C ALA A 26 19.16 -12.78 31.30
N GLU A 27 18.72 -11.53 31.44
CA GLU A 27 17.68 -10.96 30.58
C GLU A 27 18.21 -10.87 29.15
N ALA A 28 17.62 -11.67 28.26
CA ALA A 28 17.85 -11.53 26.83
C ALA A 28 17.35 -10.15 26.40
N ALA A 29 18.23 -9.34 25.80
CA ALA A 29 17.85 -8.06 25.23
C ALA A 29 16.70 -8.23 24.22
N PRO A 30 15.76 -7.28 24.13
CA PRO A 30 14.72 -7.34 23.11
C PRO A 30 15.39 -7.26 21.74
N VAL A 31 15.28 -8.33 20.95
CA VAL A 31 15.55 -8.29 19.52
C VAL A 31 14.57 -7.28 18.93
N ALA A 32 15.06 -6.14 18.47
CA ALA A 32 14.26 -5.19 17.70
C ALA A 32 13.67 -5.96 16.51
N ALA A 33 12.34 -6.07 16.45
CA ALA A 33 11.66 -6.58 15.28
C ALA A 33 12.08 -5.70 14.09
N ALA A 34 12.73 -6.30 13.09
CA ALA A 34 13.02 -5.60 11.86
C ALA A 34 11.69 -5.05 11.31
N SER A 35 11.65 -3.74 11.04
CA SER A 35 10.51 -3.15 10.32
C SER A 35 10.29 -3.98 9.05
N PRO A 36 9.05 -4.40 8.75
CA PRO A 36 8.79 -5.12 7.51
C PRO A 36 9.31 -4.24 6.37
N SER A 37 10.23 -4.78 5.59
CA SER A 37 10.69 -4.11 4.37
C SER A 37 9.48 -3.95 3.45
N ALA A 38 9.37 -2.78 2.80
CA ALA A 38 8.35 -2.52 1.80
C ALA A 38 8.32 -3.65 0.76
N SER A 39 7.14 -4.13 0.42
CA SER A 39 6.90 -5.18 -0.59
C SER A 39 6.82 -4.60 -2.00
N CYS A 40 6.54 -3.30 -2.13
CA CYS A 40 6.56 -2.50 -3.34
C CYS A 40 7.60 -1.37 -3.23
N SER A 41 8.03 -0.82 -4.37
CA SER A 41 9.05 0.22 -4.44
C SER A 41 8.51 1.57 -4.91
N GLN A 42 8.92 2.65 -4.23
CA GLN A 42 8.68 4.03 -4.67
C GLN A 42 9.67 4.49 -5.76
N SER A 43 10.66 3.67 -6.14
CA SER A 43 11.67 4.04 -7.15
C SER A 43 11.11 4.26 -8.55
N TYR A 44 9.88 3.83 -8.80
CA TYR A 44 9.20 3.94 -10.09
C TYR A 44 8.33 5.19 -10.22
N LEU A 45 8.16 5.95 -9.13
CA LEU A 45 7.35 7.17 -9.17
C LEU A 45 7.81 8.09 -10.31
N PRO A 46 6.86 8.63 -11.10
CA PRO A 46 5.44 8.74 -10.78
C PRO A 46 4.57 7.58 -11.31
N LEU A 47 5.17 6.47 -11.71
CA LEU A 47 4.45 5.22 -12.02
C LEU A 47 4.41 4.31 -10.78
N PRO A 48 3.43 3.39 -10.70
CA PRO A 48 3.46 2.35 -9.69
C PRO A 48 4.64 1.38 -9.90
N ASP A 49 4.95 0.60 -8.87
CA ASP A 49 5.86 -0.53 -9.02
C ASP A 49 5.22 -1.58 -9.96
N PRO A 50 5.86 -1.93 -11.08
CA PRO A 50 5.28 -2.87 -12.05
C PRO A 50 5.11 -4.29 -11.51
N ALA A 51 5.82 -4.67 -10.43
CA ALA A 51 5.60 -5.96 -9.77
C ALA A 51 4.33 -5.99 -8.93
N CYS A 52 3.92 -4.83 -8.39
CA CYS A 52 2.73 -4.70 -7.56
C CYS A 52 1.48 -4.34 -8.36
N THR A 53 1.60 -3.37 -9.26
CA THR A 53 0.47 -2.83 -10.05
C THR A 53 0.86 -2.77 -11.53
N PRO A 54 0.96 -3.94 -12.22
CA PRO A 54 1.31 -3.99 -13.65
C PRO A 54 0.26 -3.37 -14.57
N GLY A 55 -0.96 -3.12 -14.05
CA GLY A 55 -2.10 -2.68 -14.82
C GLY A 55 -2.90 -3.85 -15.40
N VAL A 56 -4.23 -3.73 -15.39
CA VAL A 56 -5.14 -4.79 -15.86
C VAL A 56 -6.27 -4.18 -16.64
N THR A 57 -6.59 -4.76 -17.80
CA THR A 57 -7.72 -4.34 -18.64
C THR A 57 -9.05 -4.93 -18.16
N ASN A 58 -10.13 -4.18 -18.34
CA ASN A 58 -11.50 -4.63 -18.23
C ASN A 58 -11.92 -5.33 -19.55
N PRO A 59 -12.27 -6.63 -19.52
CA PRO A 59 -12.64 -7.37 -20.74
C PRO A 59 -13.91 -6.86 -21.44
N ASP A 60 -14.76 -6.09 -20.75
CA ASP A 60 -15.96 -5.48 -21.34
C ASP A 60 -15.62 -4.25 -22.21
N VAL A 61 -14.40 -3.70 -22.07
CA VAL A 61 -13.93 -2.53 -22.82
C VAL A 61 -12.95 -2.98 -23.89
N THR A 62 -13.45 -3.02 -25.11
CA THR A 62 -12.69 -3.35 -26.32
C THR A 62 -12.92 -2.26 -27.35
N GLN A 63 -12.10 -2.25 -28.41
CA GLN A 63 -12.26 -1.29 -29.50
C GLN A 63 -13.68 -1.29 -30.12
N SER A 64 -14.36 -2.45 -30.14
CA SER A 64 -15.73 -2.56 -30.66
C SER A 64 -16.81 -2.10 -29.68
N THR A 65 -16.51 -2.05 -28.38
CA THR A 65 -17.48 -1.66 -27.33
C THR A 65 -17.30 -0.24 -26.82
N ILE A 66 -16.26 0.50 -27.22
CA ILE A 66 -15.99 1.86 -26.69
C ILE A 66 -17.17 2.83 -26.82
N ASN A 67 -17.97 2.70 -27.88
CA ASN A 67 -19.15 3.56 -28.14
C ASN A 67 -20.36 3.22 -27.25
N SER A 68 -20.31 2.10 -26.53
CA SER A 68 -21.28 1.70 -25.51
C SER A 68 -20.68 1.69 -24.09
N THR A 69 -19.38 2.00 -23.95
CA THR A 69 -18.64 2.01 -22.69
C THR A 69 -17.97 3.36 -22.45
N ILE A 70 -16.65 3.46 -22.58
CA ILE A 70 -15.84 4.62 -22.18
C ILE A 70 -16.20 5.92 -22.93
N CYS A 71 -16.80 5.83 -24.11
CA CYS A 71 -17.26 7.00 -24.87
C CYS A 71 -18.72 7.41 -24.56
N VAL A 72 -19.38 6.72 -23.62
CA VAL A 72 -20.71 7.08 -23.11
C VAL A 72 -20.55 7.86 -21.81
N SER A 73 -21.16 9.04 -21.76
CA SER A 73 -21.15 9.89 -20.56
C SER A 73 -21.67 9.14 -19.33
N GLY A 74 -20.91 9.18 -18.24
CA GLY A 74 -21.26 8.55 -16.96
C GLY A 74 -21.01 7.04 -16.87
N TRP A 75 -20.52 6.38 -17.91
CA TRP A 75 -20.30 4.93 -17.88
C TRP A 75 -19.32 4.50 -16.77
N THR A 76 -18.20 5.20 -16.58
CA THR A 76 -17.21 4.88 -15.53
C THR A 76 -17.79 4.96 -14.13
N SER A 77 -18.73 5.87 -13.87
CA SER A 77 -19.48 5.93 -12.60
C SER A 77 -20.28 4.66 -12.30
N THR A 78 -20.69 3.90 -13.33
CA THR A 78 -21.47 2.67 -13.13
C THR A 78 -20.61 1.47 -12.71
N ILE A 79 -19.31 1.50 -13.01
CA ILE A 79 -18.37 0.40 -12.70
C ILE A 79 -17.38 0.74 -11.58
N ARG A 80 -17.26 2.02 -11.21
CA ARG A 80 -16.34 2.49 -10.17
C ARG A 80 -16.61 1.74 -8.86
N PRO A 81 -15.59 1.13 -8.23
CA PRO A 81 -15.77 0.50 -6.93
C PRO A 81 -16.15 1.54 -5.85
N PRO A 82 -16.96 1.15 -4.86
CA PRO A 82 -17.26 2.05 -3.74
C PRO A 82 -16.02 2.27 -2.86
N THR A 83 -16.00 3.36 -2.11
CA THR A 83 -14.90 3.66 -1.17
C THR A 83 -14.75 2.63 -0.05
N SER A 84 -15.81 1.89 0.29
CA SER A 84 -15.74 0.75 1.20
C SER A 84 -14.87 -0.40 0.67
N TYR A 85 -14.65 -0.46 -0.65
CA TYR A 85 -13.71 -1.39 -1.29
C TYR A 85 -12.30 -0.79 -1.40
N THR A 86 -12.18 0.47 -1.82
CA THR A 86 -10.87 1.08 -2.12
C THR A 86 -10.12 1.58 -0.90
N ASN A 87 -10.79 2.04 0.16
CA ASN A 87 -10.09 2.56 1.34
C ASN A 87 -9.20 1.51 2.05
N PRO A 88 -9.65 0.25 2.26
CA PRO A 88 -8.78 -0.78 2.80
C PRO A 88 -7.55 -1.08 1.91
N LEU A 89 -7.72 -1.05 0.58
CA LEU A 89 -6.62 -1.22 -0.36
C LEU A 89 -5.62 -0.07 -0.27
N LYS A 90 -6.09 1.18 -0.17
CA LYS A 90 -5.24 2.36 0.03
C LYS A 90 -4.36 2.25 1.26
N VAL A 91 -4.96 1.86 2.40
CA VAL A 91 -4.23 1.64 3.65
C VAL A 91 -3.15 0.58 3.47
N GLN A 92 -3.50 -0.55 2.86
CA GLN A 92 -2.58 -1.66 2.63
C GLN A 92 -1.44 -1.25 1.69
N GLY A 93 -1.78 -0.63 0.56
CA GLY A 93 -0.82 -0.14 -0.42
C GLY A 93 0.16 0.87 0.18
N ILE A 94 -0.31 1.77 1.04
CA ILE A 94 0.57 2.76 1.67
C ILE A 94 1.66 2.07 2.50
N ALA A 95 1.29 1.01 3.23
CA ALA A 95 2.24 0.19 3.96
C ALA A 95 3.15 -0.63 3.04
N ASP A 96 2.59 -1.23 1.98
CA ASP A 96 3.33 -2.06 1.01
C ASP A 96 4.41 -1.26 0.27
N TYR A 97 4.12 -0.02 -0.12
CA TYR A 97 5.09 0.90 -0.73
C TYR A 97 6.07 1.50 0.29
N GLY A 98 5.83 1.32 1.59
CA GLY A 98 6.68 1.85 2.65
C GLY A 98 6.69 3.38 2.70
N TYR A 99 5.57 4.04 2.38
CA TYR A 99 5.49 5.49 2.51
C TYR A 99 5.62 5.92 3.97
N SER A 100 6.42 6.95 4.22
CA SER A 100 6.55 7.54 5.55
C SER A 100 5.32 8.36 5.94
N ASP A 101 4.68 8.99 4.95
CA ASP A 101 3.40 9.67 5.13
C ASP A 101 2.26 8.67 4.96
N THR A 102 1.47 8.48 6.00
CA THR A 102 0.35 7.53 6.03
C THR A 102 -1.01 8.21 6.06
N SER A 103 -1.06 9.53 5.82
CA SER A 103 -2.30 10.27 5.69
C SER A 103 -3.03 9.84 4.41
N LEU A 104 -4.20 9.21 4.55
CA LEU A 104 -4.97 8.75 3.37
C LEU A 104 -5.42 9.89 2.44
N ALA A 105 -5.43 11.13 2.94
CA ALA A 105 -5.83 12.31 2.17
C ALA A 105 -4.74 12.77 1.19
N ASP A 106 -3.51 12.28 1.32
CA ASP A 106 -2.37 12.66 0.48
C ASP A 106 -2.15 11.68 -0.70
N TYR A 107 -3.05 10.72 -0.86
CA TYR A 107 -3.05 9.70 -1.92
C TYR A 107 -4.44 9.54 -2.54
N GLU A 108 -4.52 9.24 -3.83
CA GLU A 108 -5.70 8.68 -4.50
C GLU A 108 -5.56 7.15 -4.55
N GLU A 109 -6.63 6.38 -4.35
CA GLU A 109 -6.57 4.94 -4.65
C GLU A 109 -7.00 4.79 -6.09
N ASP A 110 -6.02 4.74 -6.97
CA ASP A 110 -6.25 5.01 -8.38
C ASP A 110 -5.90 3.82 -9.26
N HIS A 111 -6.49 3.84 -10.46
CA HIS A 111 -6.27 2.84 -11.47
C HIS A 111 -5.00 3.15 -12.27
N PHE A 112 -4.07 2.20 -12.40
CA PHE A 112 -2.87 2.43 -13.25
C PHE A 112 -3.25 2.57 -14.73
N LEU A 113 -4.00 1.60 -15.27
CA LEU A 113 -4.79 1.84 -16.48
C LEU A 113 -6.15 2.41 -16.04
N PRO A 114 -6.52 3.64 -16.41
CA PRO A 114 -7.75 4.25 -15.93
C PRO A 114 -9.01 3.58 -16.47
N LEU A 115 -10.11 3.68 -15.71
CA LEU A 115 -11.42 3.21 -16.15
C LEU A 115 -11.84 3.81 -17.50
N GLU A 116 -11.46 5.06 -17.74
CA GLU A 116 -11.72 5.82 -18.97
C GLU A 116 -11.01 5.25 -20.20
N LEU A 117 -10.05 4.33 -20.01
CA LEU A 117 -9.36 3.60 -21.06
C LEU A 117 -9.48 2.07 -20.88
N GLY A 118 -10.53 1.65 -20.16
CA GLY A 118 -10.82 0.23 -19.96
C GLY A 118 -9.93 -0.45 -18.96
N GLY A 119 -9.51 0.24 -17.89
CA GLY A 119 -8.93 -0.37 -16.71
C GLY A 119 -9.89 -1.28 -15.95
N SER A 120 -9.38 -2.37 -15.38
CA SER A 120 -10.14 -3.24 -14.48
C SER A 120 -10.57 -2.45 -13.24
N PRO A 121 -11.87 -2.45 -12.89
CA PRO A 121 -12.36 -1.62 -11.81
C PRO A 121 -11.96 -2.10 -10.42
N ARG A 122 -11.75 -3.41 -10.25
CA ARG A 122 -11.55 -4.03 -8.92
C ARG A 122 -10.30 -4.87 -8.80
N ASP A 123 -9.58 -5.19 -9.88
CA ASP A 123 -8.36 -5.99 -9.75
C ASP A 123 -7.29 -5.19 -9.00
N PRO A 124 -6.79 -5.66 -7.83
CA PRO A 124 -5.74 -4.96 -7.10
C PRO A 124 -4.46 -4.75 -7.90
N LYS A 125 -4.19 -5.56 -8.94
CA LYS A 125 -3.05 -5.35 -9.85
C LYS A 125 -3.22 -4.15 -10.78
N ASN A 126 -4.38 -3.50 -10.75
CA ASN A 126 -4.63 -2.22 -11.41
C ASN A 126 -4.87 -1.10 -10.42
N LEU A 127 -4.82 -1.32 -9.11
CA LEU A 127 -5.10 -0.32 -8.07
C LEU A 127 -3.84 -0.03 -7.26
N TRP A 128 -3.59 1.24 -6.93
CA TRP A 128 -2.47 1.63 -6.07
C TRP A 128 -2.71 2.98 -5.40
N PRO A 129 -2.05 3.25 -4.26
CA PRO A 129 -2.07 4.56 -3.61
C PRO A 129 -1.18 5.55 -4.36
N GLU A 130 -1.76 6.24 -5.35
CA GLU A 130 -1.08 7.25 -6.14
C GLU A 130 -0.89 8.55 -5.35
N PRO A 131 0.35 9.06 -5.17
CA PRO A 131 0.58 10.28 -4.42
C PRO A 131 -0.03 11.53 -5.07
N HIS A 132 -0.57 12.42 -4.24
CA HIS A 132 -0.92 13.79 -4.64
C HIS A 132 0.29 14.73 -4.68
N SER A 133 1.41 14.32 -4.08
CA SER A 133 2.65 15.12 -4.02
C SER A 133 3.49 15.00 -5.28
N GLY A 134 4.41 15.95 -5.48
CA GLY A 134 5.28 16.01 -6.66
C GLY A 134 4.67 16.79 -7.84
N SER A 135 5.46 16.98 -8.91
CA SER A 135 5.04 17.70 -10.12
C SER A 135 4.30 16.82 -11.13
N LYS A 136 4.52 15.51 -11.07
CA LYS A 136 3.77 14.47 -11.78
C LYS A 136 3.10 13.62 -10.70
N ASN A 137 1.82 13.89 -10.47
CA ASN A 137 0.98 13.34 -9.41
C ASN A 137 -0.38 12.91 -9.97
N SER A 138 -1.25 12.38 -9.11
CA SER A 138 -2.59 11.93 -9.51
C SER A 138 -3.37 12.98 -10.31
N TYR A 139 -3.33 14.27 -9.93
CA TYR A 139 -4.07 15.33 -10.63
C TYR A 139 -3.52 15.62 -12.03
N SER A 140 -2.20 15.53 -12.20
CA SER A 140 -1.59 15.65 -13.52
C SER A 140 -1.88 14.44 -14.40
N LYS A 141 -1.95 13.24 -13.81
CA LYS A 141 -2.37 12.02 -14.51
C LYS A 141 -3.83 12.14 -14.94
N ASP A 142 -4.75 12.60 -14.09
CA ASP A 142 -6.15 12.86 -14.48
C ASP A 142 -6.26 13.71 -15.76
N SER A 143 -5.38 14.70 -15.92
CA SER A 143 -5.36 15.55 -17.12
C SER A 143 -4.97 14.76 -18.37
N VAL A 144 -3.92 13.93 -18.27
CA VAL A 144 -3.48 13.02 -19.34
C VAL A 144 -4.58 12.02 -19.68
N GLU A 145 -5.21 11.39 -18.67
CA GLU A 145 -6.27 10.41 -18.88
C GLU A 145 -7.45 10.98 -19.65
N ASN A 146 -7.86 12.20 -19.30
CA ASN A 146 -8.92 12.92 -20.00
C ASN A 146 -8.55 13.22 -21.45
N ALA A 147 -7.31 13.65 -21.72
CA ALA A 147 -6.82 13.91 -23.06
C ALA A 147 -6.78 12.63 -23.91
N VAL A 148 -6.22 11.55 -23.37
CA VAL A 148 -6.10 10.25 -24.05
C VAL A 148 -7.47 9.62 -24.30
N LYS A 149 -8.39 9.66 -23.32
CA LYS A 149 -9.78 9.24 -23.51
C LYS A 149 -10.44 9.99 -24.67
N LYS A 150 -10.29 11.32 -24.68
CA LYS A 150 -10.86 12.17 -25.73
C LYS A 150 -10.32 11.78 -27.11
N ALA A 151 -9.02 11.53 -27.21
CA ALA A 151 -8.41 11.07 -28.46
C ALA A 151 -8.96 9.72 -28.94
N VAL A 152 -9.14 8.75 -28.03
CA VAL A 152 -9.74 7.44 -28.35
C VAL A 152 -11.18 7.63 -28.84
N CYS A 153 -12.00 8.40 -28.12
CA CYS A 153 -13.40 8.62 -28.49
C CYS A 153 -13.59 9.49 -29.74
N ALA A 154 -12.58 10.30 -30.10
CA ALA A 154 -12.54 11.03 -31.37
C ALA A 154 -11.98 10.19 -32.53
N GLY A 155 -11.53 8.96 -32.28
CA GLY A 155 -10.91 8.10 -33.30
C GLY A 155 -9.49 8.51 -33.70
N GLN A 156 -8.84 9.39 -32.93
CA GLN A 156 -7.46 9.84 -33.16
C GLN A 156 -6.42 8.80 -32.72
N ALA A 157 -6.78 7.94 -31.77
CA ALA A 157 -5.98 6.82 -31.31
C ALA A 157 -6.86 5.56 -31.17
N THR A 158 -6.28 4.38 -31.35
CA THR A 158 -6.97 3.13 -30.98
C THR A 158 -6.91 2.94 -29.46
N LEU A 159 -7.89 2.23 -28.91
CA LEU A 159 -7.92 1.86 -27.49
C LEU A 159 -6.62 1.13 -27.09
N SER A 160 -6.17 0.18 -27.91
CA SER A 160 -4.95 -0.60 -27.64
C SER A 160 -3.70 0.28 -27.61
N ALA A 161 -3.55 1.22 -28.55
CA ALA A 161 -2.44 2.17 -28.55
C ALA A 161 -2.45 3.06 -27.30
N ALA A 162 -3.64 3.57 -26.92
CA ALA A 162 -3.80 4.37 -25.73
C ALA A 162 -3.47 3.60 -24.44
N GLN A 163 -3.99 2.38 -24.29
CA GLN A 163 -3.69 1.49 -23.16
C GLN A 163 -2.19 1.22 -23.06
N HIS A 164 -1.54 0.91 -24.18
CA HIS A 164 -0.10 0.66 -24.23
C HIS A 164 0.71 1.90 -23.83
N ALA A 165 0.35 3.09 -24.33
CA ALA A 165 1.02 4.34 -23.98
C ALA A 165 0.91 4.65 -22.48
N MET A 166 -0.29 4.52 -21.90
CA MET A 166 -0.53 4.74 -20.46
C MET A 166 0.26 3.78 -19.57
N LEU A 167 0.25 2.48 -19.90
CA LEU A 167 0.93 1.45 -19.12
C LEU A 167 2.45 1.45 -19.29
N THR A 168 2.96 2.04 -20.37
CA THR A 168 4.41 2.19 -20.58
C THR A 168 4.95 3.39 -19.79
N ASP A 169 4.37 4.55 -20.02
CA ASP A 169 4.69 5.80 -19.34
C ASP A 169 3.59 6.82 -19.61
N TRP A 170 2.60 6.88 -18.71
CA TRP A 170 1.51 7.84 -18.80
C TRP A 170 2.02 9.28 -18.94
N THR A 171 3.19 9.60 -18.42
CA THR A 171 3.74 10.97 -18.43
C THR A 171 4.18 11.42 -19.82
N THR A 172 4.28 10.48 -20.77
CA THR A 172 4.62 10.72 -22.19
C THR A 172 3.50 10.30 -23.15
N ALA A 173 2.38 9.76 -22.64
CA ALA A 173 1.35 9.14 -23.45
C ALA A 173 0.77 10.08 -24.53
N GLU A 174 0.52 11.35 -24.19
CA GLU A 174 0.03 12.33 -25.17
C GLU A 174 1.01 12.55 -26.33
N SER A 175 2.31 12.62 -26.03
CA SER A 175 3.36 12.77 -27.05
C SER A 175 3.48 11.51 -27.91
N VAL A 176 3.47 10.33 -27.30
CA VAL A 176 3.54 9.03 -28.01
C VAL A 176 2.35 8.85 -28.96
N LEU A 177 1.16 9.32 -28.57
CA LEU A 177 -0.05 9.25 -29.38
C LEU A 177 -0.17 10.40 -30.39
N GLY A 178 0.70 11.41 -30.32
CA GLY A 178 0.65 12.59 -31.20
C GLY A 178 -0.56 13.49 -30.95
N ILE A 179 -1.00 13.59 -29.69
CA ILE A 179 -2.20 14.36 -29.27
C ILE A 179 -1.90 15.54 -28.35
N GLY A 180 -0.63 15.74 -27.99
CA GLY A 180 -0.11 16.84 -27.16
C GLY A 180 0.65 17.90 -27.93
#